data_AF-A0A939A1N5-F1
#
_entry.id   AF-A0A939A1N5-F1
#
_cell.length_a   1.000
_cell.length_b   1.000
_cell.length_c   1.000
_cell.angle_alpha   90.00
_cell.angle_beta   90.00
_cell.angle_gamma   90.00
#
_symmetry.space_group_name_H-M   'P 1'
#
loop_
_entity.id
_entity.type
_entity.pdbx_description
1 polymer ?
#
loop_
_entity_poly.entity_id
_entity_poly.type
_entity_poly.pdbx_seq_one_letter_code
_entity_poly.pdbx_strand_id
1 'polypeptide(L)'
;MKTGFFAYSGQPNSVGESVEEAIKLINDSQVAFLKSWKSDAINGKLIVDEVTRAIDESDYFCAELTGFSDNVLFELGYAIAKNKFIFLILDHSHNESVRRYKELSCLTTTGYKKYINSFEIVEAFTSYISNSNSQPKQRQKRTKGFKPLLFLKNQFNTPYSQVIARKIEDSKIPCIVDDPSESKVQPINWYLEHLSTAVLVEFSATSRREYELQNSKCSLIAGLAFGYGLDLLMVAEEPYEVPIDYRDLLITYNNKQRCEEIVSEFLAPLNGKILELLSQQNISRTIRKKTTELQQISFGEFLAEHESKELHNYYVETFNIQTLIKKDYNIVIGRKGTGKTATLYYLKSLLEGDTRNHVCLIKPDNVEIDALVKILQVPSEEYERSYLVETVWKLLIYTEVAQSIYHKITSKASYAVSPAETAFKEFVEKNSDIILKDFSERLEE
;
A
#
# COMPACT_ATOMS: atom_id res chain seq x y z
N MET A 1 0.92 26.96 -29.77
CA MET A 1 0.50 27.37 -28.41
C MET A 1 0.33 26.10 -27.60
N LYS A 2 0.84 26.04 -26.38
CA LYS A 2 0.65 24.85 -25.53
C LYS A 2 -0.79 24.78 -25.04
N THR A 3 -1.28 23.56 -24.84
CA THR A 3 -2.65 23.27 -24.44
C THR A 3 -2.70 22.80 -22.98
N GLY A 4 -3.84 22.95 -22.33
CA GLY A 4 -4.02 22.44 -20.97
C GLY A 4 -5.46 22.02 -20.68
N PHE A 5 -5.58 21.01 -19.82
CA PHE A 5 -6.85 20.56 -19.26
C PHE A 5 -6.97 21.05 -17.82
N PHE A 6 -8.11 21.67 -17.49
CA PHE A 6 -8.40 22.25 -16.18
C PHE A 6 -9.50 21.47 -15.46
N ALA A 7 -9.06 20.66 -14.50
CA ALA A 7 -9.88 19.89 -13.58
C ALA A 7 -10.30 20.72 -12.37
N TYR A 8 -11.59 20.69 -12.03
CA TYR A 8 -12.10 21.35 -10.82
C TYR A 8 -13.44 20.75 -10.40
N SER A 9 -13.75 20.86 -9.10
CA SER A 9 -15.02 20.40 -8.55
C SER A 9 -16.17 21.34 -8.92
N GLY A 10 -17.35 20.79 -9.24
CA GLY A 10 -18.57 21.58 -9.41
C GLY A 10 -19.04 22.30 -8.14
N GLN A 11 -18.48 21.97 -6.98
CA GLN A 11 -18.75 22.64 -5.70
C GLN A 11 -17.45 23.05 -4.99
N PRO A 12 -17.39 24.27 -4.42
CA PRO A 12 -18.44 25.30 -4.44
C PRO A 12 -18.57 26.00 -5.81
N ASN A 13 -19.77 26.50 -6.16
CA ASN A 13 -20.02 27.14 -7.47
C ASN A 13 -19.06 28.30 -7.77
N SER A 14 -18.71 29.11 -6.75
CA SER A 14 -17.81 30.26 -6.87
C SER A 14 -16.41 29.88 -7.36
N VAL A 15 -15.94 28.69 -7.00
CA VAL A 15 -14.66 28.14 -7.47
C VAL A 15 -14.73 27.87 -8.97
N GLY A 16 -15.81 27.21 -9.42
CA GLY A 16 -16.03 26.95 -10.84
C GLY A 16 -16.15 28.23 -11.68
N GLU A 17 -16.84 29.26 -11.18
CA GLU A 17 -16.92 30.57 -11.84
C GLU A 17 -15.54 31.23 -11.98
N SER A 18 -14.75 31.20 -10.91
CA SER A 18 -13.39 31.76 -10.91
C SER A 18 -12.47 31.04 -11.90
N VAL A 19 -12.56 29.71 -11.98
CA VAL A 19 -11.77 28.90 -12.92
C VAL A 19 -12.18 29.18 -14.37
N GLU A 20 -13.47 29.21 -14.67
CA GLU A 20 -13.95 29.46 -16.05
C GLU A 20 -13.61 30.88 -16.53
N GLU A 21 -13.71 31.89 -15.65
CA GLU A 21 -13.27 33.24 -15.97
C GLU A 21 -11.75 33.28 -16.21
N ALA A 22 -10.96 32.61 -15.38
CA ALA A 22 -9.50 32.54 -15.56
C ALA A 22 -9.12 31.83 -16.87
N ILE A 23 -9.80 30.74 -17.25
CA ILE A 23 -9.60 30.05 -18.52
C ILE A 23 -9.85 31.00 -19.69
N LYS A 24 -10.95 31.76 -19.64
CA LYS A 24 -11.26 32.75 -20.68
C LYS A 24 -10.15 33.80 -20.80
N LEU A 25 -9.72 34.40 -19.68
CA LEU A 25 -8.68 35.42 -19.67
C LEU A 25 -7.33 34.89 -20.17
N ILE A 26 -6.95 33.66 -19.79
CA ILE A 26 -5.71 33.00 -20.26
C ILE A 26 -5.79 32.76 -21.77
N ASN A 27 -6.92 32.25 -22.27
CA ASN A 27 -7.11 32.01 -23.69
C ASN A 27 -7.09 33.32 -24.50
N ASP A 28 -7.73 34.38 -24.01
CA ASP A 28 -7.74 35.70 -24.64
C ASP A 28 -6.33 36.31 -24.70
N SER A 29 -5.48 36.03 -23.70
CA SER A 29 -4.07 36.47 -23.68
C SER A 29 -3.16 35.74 -24.67
N GLN A 30 -3.63 34.63 -25.28
CA GLN A 30 -2.89 33.80 -26.25
C GLN A 30 -1.57 33.22 -25.70
N VAL A 31 -1.41 33.12 -24.38
CA VAL A 31 -0.20 32.54 -23.77
C VAL A 31 -0.32 31.00 -23.66
N ALA A 32 -1.55 30.48 -23.52
CA ALA A 32 -1.87 29.06 -23.58
C ALA A 32 -3.32 28.87 -24.07
N PHE A 33 -3.68 27.63 -24.39
CA PHE A 33 -5.06 27.25 -24.67
C PHE A 33 -5.56 26.25 -23.63
N LEU A 34 -6.39 26.69 -22.69
CA LEU A 34 -6.96 25.88 -21.63
C LEU A 34 -8.41 25.49 -21.94
N LYS A 35 -8.76 24.26 -21.61
CA LYS A 35 -10.11 23.71 -21.65
C LYS A 35 -10.47 23.12 -20.30
N SER A 36 -11.74 23.16 -19.92
CA SER A 36 -12.28 22.43 -18.77
C SER A 36 -13.15 21.27 -19.21
N TRP A 37 -13.46 20.37 -18.28
CA TRP A 37 -14.40 19.26 -18.50
C TRP A 37 -15.79 19.72 -18.99
N LYS A 38 -16.20 20.98 -18.76
CA LYS A 38 -17.46 21.54 -19.28
C LYS A 38 -17.45 21.74 -20.79
N SER A 39 -16.27 21.83 -21.40
CA SER A 39 -16.12 22.04 -22.84
C SER A 39 -16.19 20.75 -23.66
N ASP A 40 -16.17 19.58 -23.01
CA ASP A 40 -16.22 18.30 -23.67
C ASP A 40 -17.66 17.81 -23.85
N ALA A 41 -18.04 17.55 -25.11
CA ALA A 41 -19.36 17.05 -25.44
C ALA A 41 -19.44 15.53 -25.20
N ILE A 42 -20.03 15.14 -24.07
CA ILE A 42 -20.24 13.74 -23.65
C ILE A 42 -21.47 13.15 -24.36
N ASN A 43 -21.54 13.20 -25.70
CA ASN A 43 -22.62 12.54 -26.42
C ASN A 43 -22.19 11.11 -26.84
N GLY A 44 -22.69 10.10 -26.12
CA GLY A 44 -22.56 8.68 -26.47
C GLY A 44 -21.19 8.03 -26.20
N LYS A 45 -20.32 8.66 -25.40
CA LYS A 45 -19.00 8.12 -25.01
C LYS A 45 -18.90 7.90 -23.50
N LEU A 46 -18.02 6.98 -23.08
CA LEU A 46 -17.70 6.79 -21.66
C LEU A 46 -16.95 8.03 -21.13
N ILE A 47 -17.33 8.49 -19.94
CA ILE A 47 -16.80 9.73 -19.34
C ILE A 47 -15.32 9.59 -19.00
N VAL A 48 -14.93 8.44 -18.44
CA VAL A 48 -13.52 8.12 -18.12
C VAL A 48 -12.62 8.25 -19.34
N ASP A 49 -13.07 7.75 -20.50
CA ASP A 49 -12.29 7.77 -21.74
C ASP A 49 -12.15 9.20 -22.29
N GLU A 50 -13.19 10.02 -22.14
CA GLU A 50 -13.17 11.40 -22.62
C GLU A 50 -12.23 12.28 -21.80
N VAL A 51 -12.34 12.21 -20.48
CA VAL A 51 -11.49 12.96 -19.54
C VAL A 51 -10.03 12.54 -19.69
N THR A 52 -9.75 11.24 -19.68
CA THR A 52 -8.36 10.74 -19.81
C THR A 52 -7.75 11.07 -21.17
N ARG A 53 -8.55 11.06 -22.24
CA ARG A 53 -8.15 11.55 -23.56
C ARG A 53 -7.84 13.05 -23.54
N ALA A 54 -8.69 13.88 -22.94
CA ALA A 54 -8.44 15.32 -22.83
C ALA A 54 -7.13 15.61 -22.07
N ILE A 55 -6.84 14.84 -21.02
CA ILE A 55 -5.57 14.90 -20.30
C ILE A 55 -4.42 14.47 -21.22
N ASP A 56 -4.56 13.35 -21.94
CA ASP A 56 -3.53 12.82 -22.85
C ASP A 56 -3.19 13.78 -24.00
N GLU A 57 -4.17 14.52 -24.53
CA GLU A 57 -3.99 15.52 -25.58
C GLU A 57 -3.40 16.85 -25.09
N SER A 58 -3.41 17.09 -23.77
CA SER A 58 -2.97 18.36 -23.16
C SER A 58 -1.48 18.38 -22.80
N ASP A 59 -0.82 19.53 -22.88
CA ASP A 59 0.56 19.71 -22.37
C ASP A 59 0.57 19.90 -20.85
N TYR A 60 -0.36 20.70 -20.36
CA TYR A 60 -0.55 21.05 -18.94
C TYR A 60 -1.76 20.33 -18.36
N PHE A 61 -1.63 19.88 -17.12
CA PHE A 61 -2.77 19.51 -16.30
C PHE A 61 -2.90 20.50 -15.14
N CYS A 62 -4.00 21.23 -15.12
CA CYS A 62 -4.34 22.20 -14.11
C CYS A 62 -5.41 21.60 -13.20
N ALA A 63 -5.22 21.66 -11.89
CA ALA A 63 -6.22 21.17 -10.94
C ALA A 63 -6.52 22.19 -9.84
N GLU A 64 -7.80 22.43 -9.64
CA GLU A 64 -8.36 23.17 -8.51
C GLU A 64 -8.77 22.19 -7.41
N LEU A 65 -8.20 22.37 -6.21
CA LEU A 65 -8.29 21.41 -5.11
C LEU A 65 -9.24 21.83 -3.97
N THR A 66 -9.91 22.97 -4.06
CA THR A 66 -10.80 23.51 -3.01
C THR A 66 -11.98 22.60 -2.76
N GLY A 67 -12.63 22.11 -3.81
CA GLY A 67 -13.76 21.18 -3.66
C GLY A 67 -13.36 19.78 -3.18
N PHE A 68 -12.06 19.47 -3.19
CA PHE A 68 -11.50 18.18 -2.77
C PHE A 68 -12.26 16.98 -3.34
N SER A 69 -12.47 17.03 -4.65
CA SER A 69 -13.26 16.06 -5.40
C SER A 69 -12.44 14.81 -5.72
N ASP A 70 -13.02 13.64 -5.48
CA ASP A 70 -12.41 12.35 -5.78
C ASP A 70 -12.16 12.18 -7.30
N ASN A 71 -13.04 12.73 -8.15
CA ASN A 71 -12.82 12.86 -9.61
C ASN A 71 -11.53 13.60 -9.93
N VAL A 72 -11.38 14.83 -9.41
CA VAL A 72 -10.19 15.68 -9.66
C VAL A 72 -8.91 15.02 -9.16
N LEU A 73 -8.99 14.27 -8.04
CA LEU A 73 -7.84 13.53 -7.52
C LEU A 73 -7.48 12.31 -8.39
N PHE A 74 -8.48 11.61 -8.94
CA PHE A 74 -8.25 10.56 -9.93
C PHE A 74 -7.59 11.12 -11.20
N GLU A 75 -8.10 12.22 -11.73
CA GLU A 75 -7.53 12.92 -12.89
C GLU A 75 -6.09 13.39 -12.62
N LEU A 76 -5.82 13.92 -11.43
CA LEU A 76 -4.47 14.31 -10.99
C LEU A 76 -3.53 13.10 -10.97
N GLY A 77 -3.98 11.96 -10.41
CA GLY A 77 -3.21 10.72 -10.42
C GLY A 77 -2.88 10.27 -11.84
N TYR A 78 -3.87 10.28 -12.73
CA TYR A 78 -3.69 9.93 -14.13
C TYR A 78 -2.68 10.87 -14.83
N ALA A 79 -2.82 12.18 -14.64
CA ALA A 79 -1.92 13.18 -15.22
C ALA A 79 -0.47 13.03 -14.74
N ILE A 80 -0.25 12.70 -13.46
CA ILE A 80 1.09 12.40 -12.93
C ILE A 80 1.69 11.17 -13.64
N ALA A 81 0.92 10.09 -13.78
CA ALA A 81 1.39 8.88 -14.47
C ALA A 81 1.73 9.14 -15.96
N LYS A 82 1.00 10.04 -16.62
CA LYS A 82 1.28 10.49 -17.99
C LYS A 82 2.40 11.53 -18.10
N ASN A 83 3.08 11.87 -17.00
CA ASN A 83 4.16 12.87 -16.94
C ASN A 83 3.74 14.25 -17.46
N LYS A 84 2.50 14.68 -17.17
CA LYS A 84 2.00 16.01 -17.53
C LYS A 84 2.64 17.09 -16.66
N PHE A 85 2.69 18.32 -17.18
CA PHE A 85 3.10 19.48 -16.40
C PHE A 85 1.96 19.88 -15.44
N ILE A 86 2.14 19.60 -14.16
CA ILE A 86 1.10 19.78 -13.13
C ILE A 86 1.11 21.21 -12.58
N PHE A 87 -0.05 21.87 -12.62
CA PHE A 87 -0.33 23.16 -11.99
C PHE A 87 -1.47 23.00 -10.98
N LEU A 88 -1.17 23.15 -9.69
CA LEU A 88 -2.14 22.99 -8.61
C LEU A 88 -2.51 24.34 -8.00
N ILE A 89 -3.80 24.57 -7.82
CA ILE A 89 -4.33 25.76 -7.13
C ILE A 89 -5.33 25.37 -6.04
N LEU A 90 -5.46 26.25 -5.04
CA LEU A 90 -6.43 26.08 -3.95
C LEU A 90 -6.87 27.46 -3.44
N ASP A 91 -8.17 27.64 -3.26
CA ASP A 91 -8.77 28.81 -2.64
C ASP A 91 -8.55 28.72 -1.12
N HIS A 92 -7.67 29.58 -0.64
CA HIS A 92 -7.22 29.53 0.75
C HIS A 92 -8.19 30.17 1.75
N SER A 93 -9.28 30.78 1.27
CA SER A 93 -10.37 31.27 2.12
C SER A 93 -11.23 30.12 2.68
N HIS A 94 -11.19 28.95 2.04
CA HIS A 94 -11.90 27.75 2.49
C HIS A 94 -11.07 26.94 3.51
N ASN A 95 -11.24 27.26 4.79
CA ASN A 95 -10.47 26.64 5.89
C ASN A 95 -10.54 25.11 5.91
N GLU A 96 -11.72 24.52 5.66
CA GLU A 96 -11.88 23.06 5.67
C GLU A 96 -11.14 22.40 4.49
N SER A 97 -11.16 23.02 3.31
CA SER A 97 -10.42 22.55 2.14
C SER A 97 -8.90 22.59 2.38
N VAL A 98 -8.39 23.67 2.98
CA VAL A 98 -6.98 23.78 3.39
C VAL A 98 -6.61 22.69 4.40
N ARG A 99 -7.52 22.39 5.35
CA ARG A 99 -7.33 21.33 6.33
C ARG A 99 -7.28 19.95 5.67
N ARG A 100 -8.25 19.62 4.80
CA ARG A 100 -8.30 18.34 4.07
C ARG A 100 -7.07 18.11 3.19
N TYR A 101 -6.57 19.15 2.51
CA TYR A 101 -5.32 19.05 1.75
C TYR A 101 -4.11 18.69 2.63
N LYS A 102 -4.02 19.29 3.82
CA LYS A 102 -2.96 18.94 4.79
C LYS A 102 -3.10 17.52 5.33
N GLU A 103 -4.33 17.08 5.58
CA GLU A 103 -4.63 15.72 6.08
C GLU A 103 -4.32 14.63 5.05
N LEU A 104 -4.62 14.86 3.76
CA LEU A 104 -4.29 13.90 2.70
C LEU A 104 -2.81 13.60 2.69
N SER A 105 -1.93 14.59 2.88
CA SER A 105 -0.49 14.43 3.08
C SER A 105 0.31 13.70 1.98
N CYS A 106 -0.31 12.91 1.09
CA CYS A 106 0.26 12.36 -0.15
C CYS A 106 0.97 13.46 -0.94
N LEU A 107 0.30 14.61 -1.01
CA LEU A 107 0.67 15.81 -1.76
C LEU A 107 1.49 16.82 -0.92
N THR A 108 2.00 16.44 0.26
CA THR A 108 2.82 17.36 1.10
C THR A 108 4.12 17.81 0.43
N THR A 109 4.64 17.02 -0.50
CA THR A 109 5.82 17.36 -1.30
C THR A 109 5.48 18.08 -2.61
N THR A 110 4.19 18.24 -2.92
CA THR A 110 3.72 19.02 -4.08
C THR A 110 3.17 20.35 -3.61
N GLY A 111 3.81 21.45 -4.03
CA GLY A 111 3.32 22.79 -3.75
C GLY A 111 2.09 23.15 -4.60
N TYR A 112 1.16 23.92 -4.04
CA TYR A 112 0.06 24.54 -4.76
C TYR A 112 0.17 26.08 -4.70
N LYS A 113 -0.49 26.78 -5.62
CA LYS A 113 -0.65 28.23 -5.58
C LYS A 113 -1.97 28.60 -4.91
N LYS A 114 -1.92 29.56 -3.99
CA LYS A 114 -3.11 30.10 -3.34
C LYS A 114 -3.77 31.09 -4.27
N TYR A 115 -5.10 31.13 -4.26
CA TYR A 115 -5.88 32.20 -4.89
C TYR A 115 -7.13 32.52 -4.06
N ILE A 116 -7.84 33.60 -4.41
CA ILE A 116 -9.22 33.91 -3.98
C ILE A 116 -10.11 34.42 -5.14
N ASN A 117 -9.54 34.69 -6.32
CA ASN A 117 -10.26 35.18 -7.49
C ASN A 117 -9.57 34.74 -8.80
N SER A 118 -10.26 34.96 -9.92
CA SER A 118 -9.80 34.60 -11.27
C SER A 118 -8.49 35.29 -11.68
N PHE A 119 -8.27 36.57 -11.34
CA PHE A 119 -7.04 37.30 -11.67
C PHE A 119 -5.80 36.68 -11.01
N GLU A 120 -5.91 36.25 -9.76
CA GLU A 120 -4.82 35.54 -9.07
C GLU A 120 -4.51 34.19 -9.70
N ILE A 121 -5.51 33.47 -10.23
CA ILE A 121 -5.29 32.25 -11.01
C ILE A 121 -4.50 32.57 -12.29
N VAL A 122 -4.87 33.63 -13.01
CA VAL A 122 -4.19 34.07 -14.24
C VAL A 122 -2.73 34.43 -13.95
N GLU A 123 -2.48 35.19 -12.89
CA GLU A 123 -1.13 35.57 -12.46
C GLU A 123 -0.30 34.32 -12.07
N ALA A 124 -0.88 33.43 -11.26
CA ALA A 124 -0.22 32.20 -10.83
C ALA A 124 0.12 31.29 -12.02
N PHE A 125 -0.78 31.15 -12.98
CA PHE A 125 -0.56 30.35 -14.19
C PHE A 125 0.52 30.98 -15.09
N THR A 126 0.47 32.30 -15.31
CA THR A 126 1.44 33.03 -16.12
C THR A 126 2.86 32.95 -15.51
N SER A 127 2.95 33.03 -14.18
CA SER A 127 4.20 32.81 -13.44
C SER A 127 4.69 31.36 -13.58
N TYR A 128 3.79 30.38 -13.50
CA TYR A 128 4.10 28.97 -13.62
C TYR A 128 4.70 28.63 -14.99
N ILE A 129 4.05 29.04 -16.08
CA ILE A 129 4.53 28.75 -17.44
C ILE A 129 5.88 29.42 -17.73
N SER A 130 6.09 30.64 -17.22
CA SER A 130 7.36 31.38 -17.36
C SER A 130 8.54 30.64 -16.69
N ASN A 131 8.26 29.91 -15.60
CA ASN A 131 9.23 29.13 -14.86
C ASN A 131 9.29 27.64 -15.27
N SER A 132 8.41 27.18 -16.16
CA SER A 132 8.20 25.75 -16.46
C SER A 132 9.32 25.06 -17.24
N ASN A 133 10.38 25.79 -17.65
CA ASN A 133 11.52 25.24 -18.39
C ASN A 133 12.43 24.31 -17.57
N SER A 134 12.13 24.07 -16.29
CA SER A 134 13.03 23.32 -15.39
C SER A 134 12.33 22.42 -14.36
N GLN A 135 11.14 21.86 -14.65
CA GLN A 135 10.60 20.81 -13.77
C GLN A 135 11.30 19.46 -14.03
N PRO A 136 11.95 18.85 -13.02
CA PRO A 136 12.53 17.53 -13.18
C PRO A 136 11.42 16.51 -13.41
N LYS A 137 11.54 15.72 -14.48
CA LYS A 137 10.64 14.59 -14.73
C LYS A 137 10.70 13.64 -13.53
N GLN A 138 9.58 13.44 -12.84
CA GLN A 138 9.49 12.43 -11.79
C GLN A 138 9.63 11.06 -12.45
N ARG A 139 10.86 10.51 -12.42
CA ARG A 139 11.11 9.16 -12.90
C ARG A 139 10.69 8.18 -11.82
N GLN A 140 9.86 7.20 -12.20
CA GLN A 140 9.60 6.01 -11.40
C GLN A 140 10.95 5.35 -11.05
N LYS A 141 11.37 5.46 -9.78
CA LYS A 141 12.46 4.66 -9.26
C LYS A 141 11.88 3.28 -8.94
N ARG A 142 12.26 2.27 -9.71
CA ARG A 142 11.90 0.89 -9.41
C ARG A 142 12.68 0.44 -8.18
N THR A 143 11.99 0.11 -7.10
CA THR A 143 12.55 -0.53 -5.91
C THR A 143 13.13 -1.90 -6.25
N LYS A 144 14.16 -2.31 -5.49
CA LYS A 144 14.64 -3.69 -5.49
C LYS A 144 13.72 -4.49 -4.57
N GLY A 145 13.15 -5.56 -5.11
CA GLY A 145 12.11 -6.36 -4.47
C GLY A 145 10.85 -6.38 -5.34
N PHE A 146 10.65 -7.46 -6.10
CA PHE A 146 9.47 -7.57 -6.98
C PHE A 146 8.25 -7.95 -6.15
N LYS A 147 7.51 -6.95 -5.66
CA LYS A 147 6.18 -7.11 -5.09
C LYS A 147 5.16 -6.64 -6.15
N PRO A 148 4.51 -7.56 -6.89
CA PRO A 148 3.68 -7.20 -8.03
C PRO A 148 2.36 -6.53 -7.65
N LEU A 149 1.85 -6.79 -6.43
CA LEU A 149 0.57 -6.28 -5.97
C LEU A 149 0.75 -5.21 -4.88
N LEU A 150 0.08 -4.08 -5.04
CA LEU A 150 -0.13 -3.09 -3.99
C LEU A 150 -1.60 -3.15 -3.56
N PHE A 151 -1.86 -3.30 -2.26
CA PHE A 151 -3.19 -3.30 -1.67
C PHE A 151 -3.37 -2.08 -0.77
N LEU A 152 -4.32 -1.20 -1.11
CA LEU A 152 -4.77 -0.11 -0.26
C LEU A 152 -5.93 -0.63 0.59
N LYS A 153 -5.62 -0.96 1.84
CA LYS A 153 -6.58 -1.53 2.80
C LYS A 153 -7.54 -0.45 3.30
N ASN A 154 -8.78 -0.85 3.60
CA ASN A 154 -9.73 0.02 4.28
C ASN A 154 -9.19 0.49 5.63
N GLN A 155 -9.59 1.69 6.05
CA GLN A 155 -9.17 2.26 7.33
C GLN A 155 -9.73 1.54 8.56
N PHE A 156 -10.75 0.70 8.35
CA PHE A 156 -11.27 -0.20 9.37
C PHE A 156 -11.08 -1.65 8.96
N ASN A 157 -10.73 -2.50 9.92
CA ASN A 157 -10.65 -3.95 9.73
C ASN A 157 -12.06 -4.57 9.66
N THR A 158 -12.80 -4.27 8.59
CA THR A 158 -14.16 -4.76 8.39
C THR A 158 -14.15 -6.25 8.02
N PRO A 159 -15.29 -6.96 8.17
CA PRO A 159 -15.39 -8.33 7.68
C PRO A 159 -15.12 -8.48 6.18
N TYR A 160 -15.29 -7.42 5.38
CA TYR A 160 -14.95 -7.40 3.96
C TYR A 160 -13.45 -7.22 3.74
N SER A 161 -12.82 -6.29 4.47
CA SER A 161 -11.37 -6.09 4.41
C SER A 161 -10.59 -7.34 4.83
N GLN A 162 -11.09 -8.08 5.83
CA GLN A 162 -10.56 -9.38 6.23
C GLN A 162 -10.65 -10.42 5.11
N VAL A 163 -11.78 -10.48 4.40
CA VAL A 163 -11.96 -11.39 3.25
C VAL A 163 -10.98 -11.04 2.13
N ILE A 164 -10.82 -9.76 1.80
CA ILE A 164 -9.87 -9.28 0.78
C ILE A 164 -8.43 -9.67 1.18
N ALA A 165 -8.02 -9.36 2.42
CA ALA A 165 -6.69 -9.66 2.92
C ALA A 165 -6.39 -11.17 2.88
N ARG A 166 -7.34 -12.00 3.34
CA ARG A 166 -7.22 -13.46 3.31
C ARG A 166 -7.08 -13.99 1.89
N LYS A 167 -7.86 -13.47 0.93
CA LYS A 167 -7.75 -13.89 -0.48
C LYS A 167 -6.42 -13.52 -1.12
N ILE A 168 -5.88 -12.34 -0.79
CA ILE A 168 -4.54 -11.95 -1.22
C ILE A 168 -3.51 -12.93 -0.64
N GLU A 169 -3.61 -13.29 0.63
CA GLU A 169 -2.71 -14.26 1.26
C GLU A 169 -2.82 -15.66 0.65
N ASP A 170 -4.05 -16.18 0.48
CA ASP A 170 -4.34 -17.47 -0.16
C ASP A 170 -3.77 -17.55 -1.59
N SER A 171 -3.78 -16.42 -2.31
CA SER A 171 -3.24 -16.34 -3.68
C SER A 171 -1.72 -16.51 -3.74
N LYS A 172 -1.01 -16.32 -2.61
CA LYS A 172 0.45 -16.32 -2.48
C LYS A 172 1.17 -15.28 -3.36
N ILE A 173 0.43 -14.29 -3.85
CA ILE A 173 1.00 -13.17 -4.60
C ILE A 173 1.75 -12.25 -3.62
N PRO A 174 3.05 -11.95 -3.83
CA PRO A 174 3.75 -11.02 -2.96
C PRO A 174 3.08 -9.64 -3.01
N CYS A 175 2.61 -9.19 -1.86
CA CYS A 175 1.81 -7.97 -1.73
C CYS A 175 2.51 -6.95 -0.82
N ILE A 176 2.32 -5.67 -1.14
CA ILE A 176 2.54 -4.55 -0.22
C ILE A 176 1.18 -4.09 0.24
N VAL A 177 1.02 -3.87 1.54
CA VAL A 177 -0.23 -3.36 2.12
C VAL A 177 0.01 -1.95 2.62
N ASP A 178 -0.75 -0.98 2.12
CA ASP A 178 -0.93 0.32 2.75
C ASP A 178 -2.03 0.18 3.81
N ASP A 179 -1.62 -0.03 5.07
CA ASP A 179 -2.53 -0.21 6.20
C ASP A 179 -2.72 1.11 6.98
N PRO A 180 -3.93 1.71 6.96
CA PRO A 180 -4.20 2.97 7.66
C PRO A 180 -4.02 2.91 9.18
N SER A 181 -3.99 1.72 9.79
CA SER A 181 -3.68 1.53 11.22
C SER A 181 -2.21 1.74 11.55
N GLU A 182 -1.30 1.54 10.59
CA GLU A 182 0.13 1.82 10.74
C GLU A 182 0.47 3.26 10.37
N SER A 183 -0.03 3.69 9.21
CA SER A 183 0.11 5.06 8.71
C SER A 183 -1.14 5.43 7.94
N LYS A 184 -1.81 6.52 8.34
CA LYS A 184 -3.05 6.94 7.66
C LYS A 184 -2.85 7.15 6.16
N VAL A 185 -1.72 7.75 5.79
CA VAL A 185 -1.39 8.06 4.40
C VAL A 185 0.13 8.06 4.19
N GLN A 186 0.59 7.52 3.05
CA GLN A 186 1.98 7.61 2.61
C GLN A 186 2.23 8.82 1.69
N PRO A 187 3.47 9.34 1.59
CA PRO A 187 3.83 10.34 0.58
C PRO A 187 3.67 9.81 -0.86
N ILE A 188 3.40 10.69 -1.83
CA ILE A 188 3.19 10.29 -3.25
C ILE A 188 4.35 9.46 -3.82
N ASN A 189 5.60 9.80 -3.46
CA ASN A 189 6.79 9.08 -3.90
C ASN A 189 6.78 7.60 -3.45
N TRP A 190 6.23 7.31 -2.28
CA TRP A 190 6.12 5.95 -1.78
C TRP A 190 5.20 5.13 -2.69
N TYR A 191 4.05 5.66 -3.11
CA TYR A 191 3.19 4.95 -4.06
C TYR A 191 3.87 4.80 -5.41
N LEU A 192 4.53 5.84 -5.92
CA LEU A 192 5.26 5.77 -7.20
C LEU A 192 6.35 4.67 -7.21
N GLU A 193 6.96 4.40 -6.06
CA GLU A 193 7.98 3.36 -5.87
C GLU A 193 7.40 1.93 -5.77
N HIS A 194 6.14 1.81 -5.31
CA HIS A 194 5.50 0.52 -5.03
C HIS A 194 4.41 0.12 -6.05
N LEU A 195 3.94 1.05 -6.88
CA LEU A 195 3.08 0.77 -8.02
C LEU A 195 3.85 -0.05 -9.06
N SER A 196 3.51 -1.33 -9.19
CA SER A 196 4.25 -2.30 -10.00
C SER A 196 3.40 -2.94 -11.09
N THR A 197 2.73 -4.06 -10.83
CA THR A 197 2.00 -4.84 -11.84
C THR A 197 0.49 -4.69 -11.66
N ALA A 198 0.03 -4.79 -10.42
CA ALA A 198 -1.38 -4.75 -10.06
C ALA A 198 -1.62 -3.92 -8.81
N VAL A 199 -2.83 -3.36 -8.70
CA VAL A 199 -3.26 -2.54 -7.57
C VAL A 199 -4.68 -2.92 -7.20
N LEU A 200 -4.91 -3.21 -5.92
CA LEU A 200 -6.24 -3.39 -5.36
C LEU A 200 -6.52 -2.22 -4.41
N VAL A 201 -7.61 -1.50 -4.63
CA VAL A 201 -7.97 -0.31 -3.88
C VAL A 201 -9.33 -0.53 -3.20
N GLU A 202 -9.34 -0.56 -1.87
CA GLU A 202 -10.55 -0.70 -1.06
C GLU A 202 -11.03 0.68 -0.58
N PHE A 203 -12.09 1.17 -1.21
CA PHE A 203 -12.79 2.39 -0.82
C PHE A 203 -13.64 2.16 0.43
N SER A 204 -13.92 3.25 1.14
CA SER A 204 -14.79 3.26 2.31
C SER A 204 -16.20 3.68 1.95
N ALA A 205 -17.19 2.93 2.45
CA ALA A 205 -18.59 3.33 2.42
C ALA A 205 -18.78 4.73 3.02
N THR A 206 -19.71 5.52 2.47
CA THR A 206 -19.96 6.91 2.89
C THR A 206 -20.60 7.03 4.26
N SER A 207 -21.12 5.92 4.79
CA SER A 207 -21.64 5.81 6.15
C SER A 207 -20.55 5.71 7.23
N ARG A 208 -19.29 5.49 6.85
CA ARG A 208 -18.17 5.29 7.78
C ARG A 208 -17.47 6.61 8.07
N ARG A 209 -16.92 6.74 9.27
CA ARG A 209 -16.13 7.90 9.67
C ARG A 209 -14.84 8.00 8.85
N GLU A 210 -14.41 9.21 8.52
CA GLU A 210 -13.15 9.51 7.81
C GLU A 210 -13.09 8.88 6.40
N TYR A 211 -14.25 8.57 5.79
CA TYR A 211 -14.33 7.99 4.46
C TYR A 211 -13.77 8.94 3.39
N GLU A 212 -13.92 10.26 3.59
CA GLU A 212 -13.48 11.28 2.64
C GLU A 212 -11.98 11.20 2.41
N LEU A 213 -11.18 11.06 3.48
CA LEU A 213 -9.73 10.97 3.40
C LEU A 213 -9.28 9.69 2.69
N GLN A 214 -9.89 8.55 3.08
CA GLN A 214 -9.59 7.26 2.47
C GLN A 214 -9.92 7.29 0.97
N ASN A 215 -11.10 7.79 0.60
CA ASN A 215 -11.57 7.73 -0.79
C ASN A 215 -10.81 8.71 -1.68
N SER A 216 -10.44 9.87 -1.17
CA SER A 216 -9.56 10.81 -1.87
C SER A 216 -8.17 10.21 -2.11
N LYS A 217 -7.60 9.50 -1.13
CA LYS A 217 -6.36 8.73 -1.31
C LYS A 217 -6.54 7.64 -2.38
N CYS A 218 -7.59 6.83 -2.25
CA CYS A 218 -7.90 5.74 -3.16
C CYS A 218 -8.04 6.23 -4.61
N SER A 219 -8.75 7.34 -4.82
CA SER A 219 -8.96 7.94 -6.13
C SER A 219 -7.65 8.39 -6.78
N LEU A 220 -6.79 9.08 -6.01
CA LEU A 220 -5.48 9.51 -6.48
C LEU A 220 -4.61 8.33 -6.93
N ILE A 221 -4.55 7.27 -6.12
CA ILE A 221 -3.72 6.10 -6.43
C ILE A 221 -4.32 5.25 -7.55
N ALA A 222 -5.65 5.14 -7.63
CA ALA A 222 -6.34 4.50 -8.75
C ALA A 222 -6.05 5.24 -10.06
N GLY A 223 -6.07 6.57 -10.07
CA GLY A 223 -5.71 7.38 -11.23
C GLY A 223 -4.27 7.13 -11.70
N LEU A 224 -3.31 7.06 -10.76
CA LEU A 224 -1.92 6.70 -11.05
C LEU A 224 -1.81 5.30 -11.68
N ALA A 225 -2.46 4.30 -11.07
CA ALA A 225 -2.44 2.92 -11.54
C ALA A 225 -3.05 2.79 -12.94
N PHE A 226 -4.18 3.46 -13.18
CA PHE A 226 -4.84 3.51 -14.47
C PHE A 226 -3.98 4.19 -15.53
N GLY A 227 -3.36 5.32 -15.20
CA GLY A 227 -2.47 6.04 -16.12
C GLY A 227 -1.23 5.27 -16.53
N TYR A 228 -0.69 4.42 -15.64
CA TYR A 228 0.39 3.48 -15.95
C TYR A 228 -0.05 2.22 -16.69
N GLY A 229 -1.36 1.98 -16.82
CA GLY A 229 -1.91 0.78 -17.44
C GLY A 229 -1.69 -0.48 -16.61
N LEU A 230 -1.75 -0.37 -15.28
CA LEU A 230 -1.64 -1.50 -14.37
C LEU A 230 -2.96 -2.28 -14.29
N ASP A 231 -2.89 -3.55 -13.87
CA ASP A 231 -4.10 -4.31 -13.53
C ASP A 231 -4.72 -3.70 -12.25
N LEU A 232 -5.83 -2.98 -12.40
CA LEU A 232 -6.46 -2.20 -11.32
C LEU A 232 -7.81 -2.81 -10.92
N LEU A 233 -7.98 -3.08 -9.63
CA LEU A 233 -9.28 -3.40 -9.02
C LEU A 233 -9.66 -2.30 -8.03
N MET A 234 -10.80 -1.66 -8.25
CA MET A 234 -11.40 -0.68 -7.34
C MET A 234 -12.69 -1.26 -6.78
N VAL A 235 -12.80 -1.35 -5.45
CA VAL A 235 -13.98 -1.93 -4.80
C VAL A 235 -14.49 -1.09 -3.64
N ALA A 236 -15.80 -1.11 -3.41
CA ALA A 236 -16.44 -0.41 -2.29
C ALA A 236 -17.63 -1.19 -1.71
N GLU A 237 -17.76 -1.15 -0.38
CA GLU A 237 -18.95 -1.65 0.33
C GLU A 237 -20.14 -0.70 0.12
N GLU A 238 -21.32 -1.25 -0.19
CA GLU A 238 -22.57 -0.48 -0.21
C GLU A 238 -23.03 -0.06 1.20
N PRO A 239 -23.56 1.16 1.40
CA PRO A 239 -23.85 2.18 0.39
C PRO A 239 -22.60 3.01 0.02
N TYR A 240 -22.40 3.18 -1.28
CA TYR A 240 -21.34 4.02 -1.83
C TYR A 240 -21.79 4.68 -3.14
N GLU A 241 -21.68 5.99 -3.23
CA GLU A 241 -21.96 6.73 -4.46
C GLU A 241 -20.69 6.85 -5.28
N VAL A 242 -20.62 6.13 -6.39
CA VAL A 242 -19.42 6.06 -7.22
C VAL A 242 -19.26 7.36 -8.02
N PRO A 243 -18.10 8.03 -7.90
CA PRO A 243 -17.80 9.22 -8.70
C PRO A 243 -17.84 8.94 -10.19
N ILE A 244 -18.26 9.94 -10.97
CA ILE A 244 -18.69 9.73 -12.36
C ILE A 244 -17.53 9.34 -13.28
N ASP A 245 -16.31 9.80 -12.98
CA ASP A 245 -15.14 9.65 -13.87
C ASP A 245 -14.58 8.24 -13.89
N TYR A 246 -14.90 7.42 -12.90
CA TYR A 246 -14.45 6.02 -12.83
C TYR A 246 -15.58 5.09 -12.42
N ARG A 247 -16.83 5.51 -12.68
CA ARG A 247 -18.03 4.75 -12.35
C ARG A 247 -18.04 3.34 -12.92
N ASP A 248 -17.52 3.19 -14.14
CA ASP A 248 -17.45 1.91 -14.83
C ASP A 248 -16.24 1.05 -14.39
N LEU A 249 -15.33 1.61 -13.60
CA LEU A 249 -14.12 0.92 -13.10
C LEU A 249 -14.30 0.38 -11.67
N LEU A 250 -15.16 1.00 -10.86
CA LEU A 250 -15.35 0.63 -9.46
C LEU A 250 -16.55 -0.30 -9.28
N ILE A 251 -16.29 -1.44 -8.62
CA ILE A 251 -17.29 -2.48 -8.39
C ILE A 251 -17.78 -2.40 -6.94
N THR A 252 -19.08 -2.21 -6.75
CA THR A 252 -19.69 -2.24 -5.41
C THR A 252 -20.10 -3.65 -5.02
N TYR A 253 -20.12 -3.92 -3.71
CA TYR A 253 -20.61 -5.17 -3.15
C TYR A 253 -21.41 -4.92 -1.86
N ASN A 254 -22.34 -5.81 -1.55
CA ASN A 254 -23.20 -5.71 -0.38
C ASN A 254 -23.16 -6.93 0.55
N ASN A 255 -22.39 -7.96 0.19
CA ASN A 255 -22.24 -9.17 0.99
C ASN A 255 -20.87 -9.82 0.77
N LYS A 256 -20.50 -10.72 1.70
CA LYS A 256 -19.15 -11.29 1.76
C LYS A 256 -18.84 -12.16 0.56
N GLN A 257 -19.81 -12.98 0.13
CA GLN A 257 -19.65 -13.87 -1.01
C GLN A 257 -19.36 -13.07 -2.29
N ARG A 258 -20.10 -11.99 -2.52
CA ARG A 258 -19.87 -11.13 -3.69
C ARG A 258 -18.50 -10.46 -3.66
N CYS A 259 -18.08 -9.96 -2.49
CA CYS A 259 -16.73 -9.42 -2.29
C CYS A 259 -15.65 -10.46 -2.62
N GLU A 260 -15.84 -11.69 -2.13
CA GLU A 260 -14.93 -12.82 -2.36
C GLU A 260 -14.81 -13.18 -3.85
N GLU A 261 -15.94 -13.25 -4.57
CA GLU A 261 -15.99 -13.50 -6.00
C GLU A 261 -15.20 -12.45 -6.80
N ILE A 262 -15.47 -11.16 -6.55
CA ILE A 262 -14.81 -10.04 -7.23
C ILE A 262 -13.29 -10.09 -7.06
N VAL A 263 -12.83 -10.29 -5.82
CA VAL A 263 -11.38 -10.34 -5.51
C VAL A 263 -10.74 -11.57 -6.15
N SER A 264 -11.42 -12.72 -6.11
CA SER A 264 -10.89 -13.96 -6.69
C SER A 264 -10.76 -13.88 -8.21
N GLU A 265 -11.76 -13.29 -8.89
CA GLU A 265 -11.73 -13.04 -10.34
C GLU A 265 -10.55 -12.15 -10.76
N PHE A 266 -10.22 -11.15 -9.94
CA PHE A 266 -9.07 -10.28 -10.16
C PHE A 266 -7.72 -10.98 -9.90
N LEU A 267 -7.59 -11.74 -8.82
CA LEU A 267 -6.32 -12.37 -8.44
C LEU A 267 -5.97 -13.58 -9.32
N ALA A 268 -6.95 -14.32 -9.83
CA ALA A 268 -6.74 -15.53 -10.63
C ALA A 268 -5.82 -15.33 -11.85
N PRO A 269 -6.06 -14.35 -12.76
CA PRO A 269 -5.20 -14.13 -13.92
C PRO A 269 -3.83 -13.54 -13.56
N LEU A 270 -3.70 -12.86 -12.43
CA LEU A 270 -2.44 -12.22 -12.01
C LEU A 270 -1.34 -13.24 -11.73
N ASN A 271 -1.68 -14.40 -11.15
CA ASN A 271 -0.71 -15.45 -10.86
C ASN A 271 0.06 -15.89 -12.12
N GLY A 272 -0.65 -16.10 -13.24
CA GLY A 272 -0.04 -16.44 -14.53
C GLY A 272 0.89 -15.34 -15.04
N LYS A 273 0.40 -14.08 -15.08
CA LYS A 273 1.20 -12.93 -15.53
C LYS A 273 2.46 -12.73 -14.69
N ILE A 274 2.35 -12.89 -13.36
CA ILE A 274 3.45 -12.71 -12.41
C ILE A 274 4.52 -13.79 -12.59
N LEU A 275 4.11 -15.05 -12.79
CA LEU A 275 5.04 -16.16 -13.09
C LEU A 275 5.82 -15.88 -14.38
N GLU A 276 5.16 -15.40 -15.43
CA GLU A 276 5.81 -15.00 -16.68
C GLU A 276 6.81 -13.86 -16.47
N LEU A 277 6.42 -12.79 -15.77
CA LEU A 277 7.28 -11.64 -15.48
C LEU A 277 8.52 -12.03 -14.66
N LEU A 278 8.36 -12.91 -13.66
CA LEU A 278 9.47 -13.43 -12.86
C LEU A 278 10.44 -14.26 -13.71
N SER A 279 9.92 -15.09 -14.62
CA SER A 279 10.76 -15.89 -15.54
C SER A 279 11.61 -15.00 -16.47
N GLN A 280 11.04 -13.91 -16.99
CA GLN A 280 11.71 -12.96 -17.88
C GLN A 280 12.75 -12.09 -17.13
N GLN A 281 12.49 -11.72 -15.88
CA GLN A 281 13.43 -10.95 -15.06
C GLN A 281 14.69 -11.74 -14.69
N ASN A 282 14.59 -13.05 -14.48
CA ASN A 282 15.76 -13.89 -14.20
C ASN A 282 16.74 -13.96 -15.39
N ILE A 283 16.23 -13.86 -16.63
CA ILE A 283 17.07 -13.77 -17.84
C ILE A 283 17.78 -12.41 -17.94
N SER A 284 17.08 -11.32 -17.58
CA SER A 284 17.62 -9.95 -17.63
C SER A 284 18.58 -9.60 -16.48
N ARG A 285 18.45 -10.21 -15.30
CA ARG A 285 19.38 -10.00 -14.17
C ARG A 285 20.80 -10.51 -14.47
N THR A 286 20.93 -11.54 -15.30
CA THR A 286 22.22 -12.03 -15.79
C THR A 286 22.93 -11.01 -16.69
N ILE A 287 22.16 -10.16 -17.38
CA ILE A 287 22.66 -9.13 -18.32
C ILE A 287 22.95 -7.80 -17.60
N ARG A 288 22.23 -7.47 -16.51
CA ARG A 288 22.31 -6.17 -15.78
C ARG A 288 23.44 -6.04 -14.75
N LYS A 289 24.37 -7.01 -14.62
CA LYS A 289 25.55 -6.93 -13.72
C LYS A 289 26.62 -5.87 -14.13
N LYS A 290 26.21 -4.72 -14.69
CA LYS A 290 27.07 -3.60 -15.10
C LYS A 290 26.54 -2.25 -14.59
N THR A 291 26.25 -2.14 -13.30
CA THR A 291 26.01 -0.83 -12.63
C THR A 291 26.99 -0.65 -11.48
N THR A 292 27.50 0.57 -11.33
CA THR A 292 28.56 0.96 -10.38
C THR A 292 28.16 0.72 -8.92
N GLU A 293 29.15 0.47 -8.06
CA GLU A 293 28.99 0.09 -6.64
C GLU A 293 28.11 1.08 -5.85
N LEU A 294 28.19 2.39 -6.15
CA LEU A 294 27.37 3.43 -5.50
C LEU A 294 25.87 3.35 -5.88
N GLN A 295 25.51 2.88 -7.07
CA GLN A 295 24.11 2.67 -7.46
C GLN A 295 23.51 1.39 -6.85
N GLN A 296 24.33 0.58 -6.17
CA GLN A 296 23.87 -0.62 -5.48
C GLN A 296 23.51 -0.35 -4.01
N ILE A 297 23.95 0.78 -3.45
CA ILE A 297 23.69 1.17 -2.06
C ILE A 297 22.19 1.47 -1.90
N SER A 298 21.52 0.59 -1.17
CA SER A 298 20.13 0.75 -0.70
C SER A 298 20.17 1.21 0.76
N PHE A 299 19.31 2.14 1.13
CA PHE A 299 19.19 2.61 2.53
C PHE A 299 18.16 1.81 3.34
N GLY A 300 17.58 0.76 2.76
CA GLY A 300 16.60 -0.11 3.40
C GLY A 300 15.19 0.48 3.47
N GLU A 301 14.30 -0.26 4.11
CA GLU A 301 12.91 0.10 4.41
C GLU A 301 12.80 0.71 5.81
N PHE A 302 11.70 1.46 6.07
CA PHE A 302 11.44 2.00 7.40
C PHE A 302 11.03 0.91 8.42
N LEU A 303 10.39 -0.15 7.94
CA LEU A 303 9.97 -1.31 8.74
C LEU A 303 10.77 -2.54 8.33
N ALA A 304 11.42 -3.17 9.31
CA ALA A 304 12.27 -4.33 9.08
C ALA A 304 11.50 -5.54 8.52
N GLU A 305 10.21 -5.65 8.83
CA GLU A 305 9.32 -6.65 8.26
C GLU A 305 9.30 -6.62 6.73
N HIS A 306 9.27 -5.41 6.16
CA HIS A 306 9.05 -5.18 4.75
C HIS A 306 10.26 -5.54 3.89
N GLU A 307 11.44 -5.62 4.52
CA GLU A 307 12.73 -5.94 3.94
C GLU A 307 13.36 -7.23 4.50
N SER A 308 12.62 -8.03 5.28
CA SER A 308 13.15 -9.19 6.02
C SER A 308 14.00 -10.18 5.19
N LYS A 309 13.71 -10.33 3.89
CA LYS A 309 14.48 -11.18 2.96
C LYS A 309 15.77 -10.57 2.45
N GLU A 310 15.85 -9.24 2.33
CA GLU A 310 16.99 -8.52 1.75
C GLU A 310 17.92 -7.93 2.82
N LEU A 311 17.41 -7.75 4.04
CA LEU A 311 18.09 -7.11 5.16
C LEU A 311 19.50 -7.66 5.42
N HIS A 312 19.71 -8.98 5.26
CA HIS A 312 21.02 -9.60 5.45
C HIS A 312 22.12 -9.01 4.55
N ASN A 313 21.78 -8.39 3.43
CA ASN A 313 22.75 -7.85 2.47
C ASN A 313 23.31 -6.48 2.85
N TYR A 314 22.65 -5.74 3.73
CA TYR A 314 23.03 -4.36 4.08
C TYR A 314 22.77 -4.01 5.54
N TYR A 315 22.53 -5.00 6.39
CA TYR A 315 22.31 -4.81 7.83
C TYR A 315 23.48 -4.04 8.45
N VAL A 316 23.16 -2.92 9.07
CA VAL A 316 24.10 -2.16 9.90
C VAL A 316 24.00 -2.69 11.32
N GLU A 317 25.12 -3.15 11.86
CA GLU A 317 25.17 -3.75 13.19
C GLU A 317 24.79 -2.73 14.28
N THR A 318 23.57 -2.86 14.82
CA THR A 318 23.08 -2.00 15.93
C THR A 318 23.28 -2.64 17.30
N PHE A 319 23.43 -3.97 17.36
CA PHE A 319 23.71 -4.74 18.57
C PHE A 319 24.86 -5.70 18.31
N ASN A 320 25.64 -6.06 19.33
CA ASN A 320 26.78 -6.98 19.19
C ASN A 320 26.29 -8.41 18.83
N ILE A 321 26.34 -8.75 17.54
CA ILE A 321 25.82 -10.01 17.00
C ILE A 321 26.60 -11.21 17.54
N GLN A 322 27.92 -11.08 17.72
CA GLN A 322 28.75 -12.17 18.24
C GLN A 322 28.31 -12.60 19.64
N THR A 323 27.83 -11.66 20.44
CA THR A 323 27.31 -11.96 21.78
C THR A 323 25.96 -12.65 21.71
N LEU A 324 25.09 -12.24 20.77
CA LEU A 324 23.77 -12.85 20.56
C LEU A 324 23.86 -14.29 20.04
N ILE A 325 24.86 -14.61 19.23
CA ILE A 325 25.06 -15.99 18.74
C ILE A 325 25.68 -16.90 19.81
N LYS A 326 26.57 -16.38 20.66
CA LYS A 326 27.31 -17.19 21.65
C LYS A 326 26.50 -17.57 22.88
N LYS A 327 25.43 -16.83 23.19
CA LYS A 327 24.62 -17.04 24.40
C LYS A 327 23.37 -17.85 24.07
N ASP A 328 23.05 -18.80 24.94
CA ASP A 328 21.84 -19.64 24.82
C ASP A 328 20.54 -18.85 24.98
N TYR A 329 20.56 -17.77 25.79
CA TYR A 329 19.41 -16.91 26.03
C TYR A 329 19.79 -15.43 25.88
N ASN A 330 19.04 -14.71 25.05
CA ASN A 330 19.26 -13.29 24.79
C ASN A 330 17.95 -12.51 24.94
N ILE A 331 18.02 -11.37 25.62
CA ILE A 331 16.92 -10.41 25.71
C ILE A 331 17.44 -9.10 25.10
N VAL A 332 16.75 -8.61 24.06
CA VAL A 332 17.12 -7.37 23.36
C VAL A 332 16.08 -6.30 23.66
N ILE A 333 16.49 -5.24 24.36
CA ILE A 333 15.62 -4.13 24.79
C ILE A 333 16.09 -2.83 24.13
N GLY A 334 15.15 -1.99 23.71
CA GLY A 334 15.44 -0.69 23.08
C GLY A 334 14.17 0.07 22.69
N ARG A 335 14.29 1.38 22.44
CA ARG A 335 13.17 2.24 22.00
C ARG A 335 12.61 1.80 20.65
N LYS A 336 11.40 2.23 20.29
CA LYS A 336 10.86 2.01 18.92
C LYS A 336 11.82 2.63 17.89
N GLY A 337 12.11 1.91 16.81
CA GLY A 337 13.06 2.34 15.77
C GLY A 337 14.54 2.00 16.01
N THR A 338 14.91 1.39 17.15
CA THR A 338 16.34 1.03 17.42
C THR A 338 16.82 -0.25 16.71
N GLY A 339 16.15 -0.70 15.64
CA GLY A 339 16.59 -1.87 14.87
C GLY A 339 16.41 -3.24 15.53
N LYS A 340 15.56 -3.38 16.57
CA LYS A 340 15.32 -4.67 17.25
C LYS A 340 14.81 -5.74 16.28
N THR A 341 13.74 -5.43 15.56
CA THR A 341 13.14 -6.33 14.57
C THR A 341 14.11 -6.62 13.41
N ALA A 342 14.87 -5.61 12.98
CA ALA A 342 15.93 -5.79 11.98
C ALA A 342 16.98 -6.81 12.46
N THR A 343 17.42 -6.69 13.72
CA THR A 343 18.38 -7.61 14.33
C THR A 343 17.83 -9.04 14.40
N LEU A 344 16.53 -9.20 14.72
CA LEU A 344 15.87 -10.51 14.72
C LEU A 344 15.86 -11.15 13.33
N TYR A 345 15.48 -10.42 12.29
CA TYR A 345 15.48 -10.93 10.91
C TYR A 345 16.89 -11.21 10.39
N TYR A 346 17.85 -10.37 10.74
CA TYR A 346 19.25 -10.60 10.41
C TYR A 346 19.78 -11.89 11.04
N LEU A 347 19.56 -12.07 12.35
CA LEU A 347 19.94 -13.30 13.06
C LEU A 347 19.25 -14.53 12.48
N LYS A 348 17.96 -14.42 12.14
CA LYS A 348 17.22 -15.51 11.49
C LYS A 348 17.91 -15.92 10.19
N SER A 349 18.15 -14.97 9.28
CA SER A 349 18.79 -15.24 7.99
C SER A 349 20.21 -15.79 8.15
N LEU A 350 20.96 -15.31 9.15
CA LEU A 350 22.31 -15.77 9.44
C LEU A 350 22.31 -17.21 9.96
N LEU A 351 21.39 -17.55 10.87
CA LEU A 351 21.26 -18.90 11.44
C LEU A 351 20.67 -19.91 10.44
N GLU A 352 19.76 -19.47 9.56
CA GLU A 352 19.22 -20.28 8.47
C GLU A 352 20.28 -20.67 7.42
N GLY A 353 21.37 -19.91 7.33
CA GLY A 353 22.50 -20.24 6.45
C GLY A 353 23.20 -21.55 6.81
N ASP A 354 23.08 -22.03 8.05
CA ASP A 354 23.57 -23.34 8.48
C ASP A 354 22.44 -24.37 8.49
N THR A 355 22.51 -25.34 7.59
CA THR A 355 21.48 -26.38 7.43
C THR A 355 21.27 -27.26 8.66
N ARG A 356 22.22 -27.26 9.61
CA ARG A 356 22.11 -27.98 10.88
C ARG A 356 21.11 -27.32 11.84
N ASN A 357 20.84 -26.03 11.64
CA ASN A 357 19.93 -25.29 12.49
C ASN A 357 18.47 -25.54 12.09
N HIS A 358 17.60 -25.63 13.09
CA HIS A 358 16.17 -25.40 12.92
C HIS A 358 15.84 -24.03 13.49
N VAL A 359 15.48 -23.09 12.62
CA VAL A 359 15.18 -21.71 13.01
C VAL A 359 13.67 -21.53 12.99
N CYS A 360 13.08 -21.34 14.17
CA CYS A 360 11.66 -21.05 14.34
C CYS A 360 11.51 -19.58 14.75
N LEU A 361 10.84 -18.79 13.90
CA LEU A 361 10.54 -17.39 14.21
C LEU A 361 9.13 -17.31 14.80
N ILE A 362 9.04 -17.00 16.10
CA ILE A 362 7.76 -16.78 16.78
C ILE A 362 7.52 -15.27 16.80
N LYS A 363 6.46 -14.82 16.13
CA LYS A 363 6.06 -13.41 16.08
C LYS A 363 4.54 -13.31 16.29
N PRO A 364 4.08 -13.15 17.53
CA PRO A 364 2.68 -12.96 17.77
C PRO A 364 2.21 -11.60 17.27
N ASP A 365 1.00 -11.54 16.75
CA ASP A 365 0.35 -10.29 16.37
C ASP A 365 -0.22 -9.54 17.60
N ASN A 366 -0.78 -8.34 17.39
CA ASN A 366 -1.32 -7.56 18.51
C ASN A 366 -2.54 -8.22 19.17
N VAL A 367 -3.36 -8.95 18.40
CA VAL A 367 -4.56 -9.63 18.91
C VAL A 367 -4.15 -10.78 19.82
N GLU A 368 -3.11 -11.52 19.41
CA GLU A 368 -2.51 -12.64 20.13
C GLU A 368 -1.83 -12.20 21.43
N ILE A 369 -1.10 -11.08 21.41
CA ILE A 369 -0.53 -10.48 22.62
C ILE A 369 -1.64 -10.00 23.56
N ASP A 370 -2.71 -9.39 23.03
CA ASP A 370 -3.83 -8.95 23.85
C ASP A 370 -4.57 -10.14 24.50
N ALA A 371 -4.72 -11.26 23.78
CA ALA A 371 -5.26 -12.50 24.33
C ALA A 371 -4.40 -13.02 25.49
N LEU A 372 -3.07 -13.05 25.31
CA LEU A 372 -2.13 -13.38 26.38
C LEU A 372 -2.28 -12.46 27.60
N VAL A 373 -2.33 -11.15 27.38
CA VAL A 373 -2.49 -10.16 28.46
C VAL A 373 -3.82 -10.36 29.21
N LYS A 374 -4.92 -10.68 28.51
CA LYS A 374 -6.21 -10.97 29.15
C LYS A 374 -6.14 -12.19 30.06
N ILE A 375 -5.46 -13.25 29.64
CA ILE A 375 -5.25 -14.45 30.46
C ILE A 375 -4.46 -14.10 31.74
N LEU A 376 -3.47 -13.20 31.63
CA LEU A 376 -2.68 -12.71 32.77
C LEU A 376 -3.47 -11.82 33.74
N GLN A 377 -4.59 -11.25 33.29
CA GLN A 377 -5.47 -10.40 34.11
C GLN A 377 -6.50 -11.19 34.92
N VAL A 378 -6.58 -12.52 34.75
CA VAL A 378 -7.47 -13.36 35.54
C VAL A 378 -7.06 -13.29 37.03
N PRO A 379 -8.00 -12.98 37.94
CA PRO A 379 -7.70 -12.86 39.35
C PRO A 379 -7.38 -14.24 39.96
N SER A 380 -6.10 -14.56 40.05
CA SER A 380 -5.55 -15.70 40.80
C SER A 380 -4.52 -15.23 41.84
N GLU A 381 -4.14 -16.11 42.77
CA GLU A 381 -3.06 -15.86 43.73
C GLU A 381 -1.72 -15.62 43.00
N GLU A 382 -0.80 -14.85 43.58
CA GLU A 382 0.46 -14.44 42.92
C GLU A 382 1.32 -15.63 42.45
N TYR A 383 1.28 -16.74 43.18
CA TYR A 383 1.95 -18.00 42.83
C TYR A 383 1.31 -18.71 41.63
N GLU A 384 -0.02 -18.71 41.55
CA GLU A 384 -0.77 -19.32 40.44
C GLU A 384 -0.58 -18.53 39.13
N ARG A 385 -0.49 -17.20 39.20
CA ARG A 385 -0.19 -16.36 38.03
C ARG A 385 1.14 -16.71 37.40
N SER A 386 2.19 -16.84 38.21
CA SER A 386 3.54 -17.13 37.72
C SER A 386 3.59 -18.49 37.00
N TYR A 387 2.94 -19.50 37.57
CA TYR A 387 2.82 -20.82 36.96
C TYR A 387 2.00 -20.82 35.66
N LEU A 388 0.91 -20.04 35.64
CA LEU A 388 0.05 -19.91 34.46
C LEU A 388 0.80 -19.23 33.31
N VAL A 389 1.52 -18.12 33.58
CA VAL A 389 2.39 -17.44 32.61
C VAL A 389 3.37 -18.43 31.99
N GLU A 390 4.08 -19.18 32.84
CA GLU A 390 5.09 -20.15 32.40
C GLU A 390 4.47 -21.25 31.55
N THR A 391 3.33 -21.79 31.96
CA THR A 391 2.63 -22.88 31.25
C THR A 391 2.14 -22.43 29.89
N VAL A 392 1.57 -21.23 29.80
CA VAL A 392 1.10 -20.64 28.54
C VAL A 392 2.26 -20.42 27.59
N TRP A 393 3.37 -19.82 28.05
CA TRP A 393 4.56 -19.63 27.20
C TRP A 393 5.18 -20.94 26.74
N LYS A 394 5.23 -21.97 27.61
CA LYS A 394 5.70 -23.30 27.23
C LYS A 394 4.82 -23.92 26.16
N LEU A 395 3.50 -23.87 26.34
CA LEU A 395 2.55 -24.37 25.36
C LEU A 395 2.75 -23.68 24.00
N LEU A 396 2.81 -22.35 23.99
CA LEU A 396 3.02 -21.58 22.77
C LEU A 396 4.34 -21.91 22.09
N ILE A 397 5.46 -21.86 22.81
CA ILE A 397 6.78 -22.13 22.23
C ILE A 397 6.86 -23.56 21.70
N TYR A 398 6.35 -24.55 22.45
CA TYR A 398 6.40 -25.94 22.01
C TYR A 398 5.50 -26.23 20.82
N THR A 399 4.30 -25.64 20.78
CA THR A 399 3.38 -25.83 19.64
C THR A 399 3.90 -25.16 18.37
N GLU A 400 4.44 -23.93 18.46
CA GLU A 400 5.06 -23.24 17.33
C GLU A 400 6.28 -23.98 16.79
N VAL A 401 7.16 -24.44 17.67
CA VAL A 401 8.32 -25.24 17.27
C VAL A 401 7.86 -26.56 16.64
N ALA A 402 6.84 -27.22 17.21
CA ALA A 402 6.32 -28.47 16.68
C ALA A 402 5.70 -28.29 15.29
N GLN A 403 4.90 -27.25 15.08
CA GLN A 403 4.30 -26.90 13.80
C GLN A 403 5.37 -26.55 12.75
N SER A 404 6.37 -25.75 13.11
CA SER A 404 7.50 -25.41 12.24
C SER A 404 8.28 -26.66 11.81
N ILE A 405 8.54 -27.58 12.73
CA ILE A 405 9.19 -28.87 12.43
C ILE A 405 8.30 -29.73 11.52
N TYR A 406 6.99 -29.81 11.80
CA TYR A 406 6.03 -30.57 11.00
C TYR A 406 6.00 -30.12 9.54
N HIS A 407 5.95 -28.81 9.28
CA HIS A 407 5.99 -28.27 7.92
C HIS A 407 7.33 -28.56 7.24
N LYS A 408 8.45 -28.46 7.98
CA LYS A 408 9.78 -28.80 7.43
C LYS A 408 9.86 -30.28 7.03
N ILE A 409 9.36 -31.19 7.86
CA ILE A 409 9.31 -32.64 7.55
C ILE A 409 8.41 -32.90 6.34
N THR A 410 7.22 -32.29 6.30
CA THR A 410 6.23 -32.51 5.24
C THR A 410 6.72 -32.02 3.87
N SER A 411 7.64 -31.05 3.83
CA SER A 411 8.27 -30.60 2.58
C SER A 411 9.35 -31.55 2.04
N LYS A 412 9.80 -32.55 2.82
CA LYS A 412 10.79 -33.54 2.37
C LYS A 412 10.14 -34.58 1.46
N ALA A 413 10.91 -35.12 0.53
CA ALA A 413 10.50 -36.29 -0.24
C ALA A 413 10.33 -37.51 0.69
N SER A 414 9.34 -38.37 0.43
CA SER A 414 8.94 -39.47 1.33
C SER A 414 10.07 -40.44 1.69
N TYR A 415 11.06 -40.63 0.80
CA TYR A 415 12.22 -41.49 1.04
C TYR A 415 13.29 -40.86 1.96
N ALA A 416 13.19 -39.56 2.24
CA ALA A 416 14.15 -38.80 3.05
C ALA A 416 13.64 -38.53 4.49
N VAL A 417 12.49 -39.10 4.85
CA VAL A 417 11.88 -38.98 6.18
C VAL A 417 12.35 -40.15 7.04
N SER A 418 12.95 -39.82 8.18
CA SER A 418 13.39 -40.82 9.16
C SER A 418 12.22 -41.40 9.97
N PRO A 419 12.37 -42.60 10.57
CA PRO A 419 11.33 -43.17 11.43
C PRO A 419 10.89 -42.27 12.59
N ALA A 420 11.84 -41.51 13.17
CA ALA A 420 11.54 -40.55 14.23
C ALA A 420 10.70 -39.37 13.71
N GLU A 421 10.98 -38.88 12.50
CA GLU A 421 10.19 -37.83 11.86
C GLU A 421 8.78 -38.31 11.49
N THR A 422 8.64 -39.57 11.08
CA THR A 422 7.33 -40.19 10.85
C THR A 422 6.52 -40.27 12.15
N ALA A 423 7.13 -40.77 13.24
CA ALA A 423 6.48 -40.83 14.55
C ALA A 423 6.10 -39.42 15.07
N PHE A 424 6.95 -38.42 14.84
CA PHE A 424 6.66 -37.04 15.19
C PHE A 424 5.50 -36.47 14.34
N LYS A 425 5.48 -36.77 13.04
CA LYS A 425 4.40 -36.37 12.14
C LYS A 425 3.07 -36.95 12.60
N GLU A 426 3.02 -38.24 12.93
CA GLU A 426 1.83 -38.91 13.48
C GLU A 426 1.40 -38.30 14.82
N PHE A 427 2.34 -37.94 15.70
CA PHE A 427 2.04 -37.25 16.95
C PHE A 427 1.39 -35.89 16.71
N VAL A 428 1.90 -35.09 15.76
CA VAL A 428 1.33 -33.79 15.42
C VAL A 428 -0.06 -33.94 14.81
N GLU A 429 -0.25 -34.89 13.90
CA GLU A 429 -1.55 -35.14 13.26
C GLU A 429 -2.61 -35.59 14.27
N LYS A 430 -2.24 -36.43 15.24
CA LYS A 430 -3.12 -36.87 16.33
C LYS A 430 -3.53 -35.74 17.27
N ASN A 431 -2.70 -34.70 17.41
CA ASN A 431 -2.96 -33.54 18.29
C ASN A 431 -3.12 -32.26 17.47
N SER A 432 -3.66 -32.38 16.26
CA SER A 432 -3.82 -31.27 15.31
C SER A 432 -4.68 -30.14 15.88
N ASP A 433 -5.66 -30.47 16.71
CA ASP A 433 -6.54 -29.52 17.39
C ASP A 433 -5.79 -28.55 18.32
N ILE A 434 -4.57 -28.89 18.76
CA ILE A 434 -3.76 -28.02 19.64
C ILE A 434 -2.54 -27.48 18.89
N ILE A 435 -1.93 -28.28 18.02
CA ILE A 435 -0.63 -27.94 17.40
C ILE A 435 -0.80 -27.18 16.08
N LEU A 436 -1.87 -27.43 15.33
CA LEU A 436 -2.06 -26.87 13.98
C LEU A 436 -3.05 -25.70 13.92
N LYS A 437 -3.78 -25.41 15.01
CA LYS A 437 -4.65 -24.22 15.12
C LYS A 437 -3.85 -22.94 15.14
N ASP A 438 -4.49 -21.81 14.82
CA ASP A 438 -3.86 -20.50 14.90
C ASP A 438 -3.57 -20.09 16.35
N PHE A 439 -2.56 -19.24 16.55
CA PHE A 439 -2.02 -18.87 17.86
C PHE A 439 -3.10 -18.34 18.81
N SER A 440 -4.06 -17.55 18.31
CA SER A 440 -5.19 -17.03 19.08
C SER A 440 -6.14 -18.14 19.55
N GLU A 441 -6.44 -19.12 18.69
CA GLU A 441 -7.38 -20.21 18.98
C GLU A 441 -6.83 -21.17 20.04
N ARG A 442 -5.50 -21.37 20.08
CA ARG A 442 -4.83 -22.21 21.10
C ARG A 442 -4.93 -21.65 22.52
N LEU A 443 -5.23 -20.37 22.66
CA LEU A 443 -5.28 -19.67 23.95
C LEU A 443 -6.71 -19.51 24.49
N GLU A 444 -7.73 -19.78 23.67
CA GLU A 444 -9.14 -19.70 24.06
C GLU A 444 -9.71 -21.04 24.58
N GLU A 445 -9.02 -22.15 24.34
CA GLU A 445 -9.30 -23.49 24.88
C GLU A 445 -8.62 -23.72 26.23
#